data_AF-A0A3D4JF21-F1
#
_entry.id   AF-A0A3D4JF21-F1
#
_cell.length_a   1.000
_cell.length_b   1.000
_cell.length_c   1.000
_cell.angle_alpha   90.00
_cell.angle_beta   90.00
_cell.angle_gamma   90.00
#
_symmetry.space_group_name_H-M   'P 1'
#
loop_
_entity.id
_entity.type
_entity.pdbx_description
1 polymer ?
#
loop_
_entity_poly.entity_id
_entity_poly.type
_entity_poly.pdbx_seq_one_letter_code
_entity_poly.pdbx_strand_id
1 'polypeptide(L)'
;MSNFNPTLWDVIIAGGGPAGFFAAIRCAELNPKLKILIIEKASQTLGKVIISGGGRCNVTHACFEPEKLITFYPRGGNELRGAFTRFQPKDTVEWFESRGVKLKTESDNRIFPVTDDSNTIADCLRETARKAGVKVKTGVNLLNIESNKHGFRIEVRDEGKVFYLKAKKLVIATGSDRKILSNLESLGHSIIPPVPSLFTFNIKDKRIDGLAGVSVENVTLKMDSITSQGALLITHWGLSGPAVLRCSAWGARILFDKKYYSPLTINWLGDYTPESALEVLQRNRDWKENTRKKVASQPAFSQIPLRLWKQLTEFIGDKNWGDVSKAELRKLAQELTAGEFMIQGKGIFKEELDRKS
;
A
#
# COMPACT_ATOMS: atom_id res chain seq x y z
N MET A 1 -0.83 -5.79 40.08
CA MET A 1 -0.57 -4.35 40.28
C MET A 1 0.91 -4.08 40.02
N SER A 2 1.30 -3.71 38.80
CA SER A 2 2.70 -3.43 38.49
C SER A 2 3.03 -2.00 38.93
N ASN A 3 3.86 -1.87 39.97
CA ASN A 3 4.36 -0.59 40.45
C ASN A 3 5.06 0.20 39.32
N PHE A 4 4.44 1.29 38.86
CA PHE A 4 5.11 2.35 38.10
C PHE A 4 6.03 3.11 39.06
N ASN A 5 7.17 2.53 39.43
CA ASN A 5 8.23 3.34 39.99
C ASN A 5 8.76 4.27 38.89
N PRO A 6 8.99 5.57 39.17
CA PRO A 6 9.53 6.53 38.21
C PRO A 6 10.96 6.15 37.85
N THR A 7 11.10 5.15 36.99
CA THR A 7 12.36 4.68 36.45
C THR A 7 12.73 5.60 35.31
N LEU A 8 13.89 6.24 35.40
CA LEU A 8 14.46 6.95 34.26
C LEU A 8 14.85 5.92 33.19
N TRP A 9 14.24 6.03 32.01
CA TRP A 9 14.57 5.23 30.85
C TRP A 9 15.69 5.91 30.05
N ASP A 10 16.55 5.12 29.40
CA ASP A 10 17.52 5.70 28.47
C ASP A 10 16.81 6.06 27.15
N VAL A 11 15.93 5.17 26.67
CA VAL A 11 15.13 5.38 25.45
C VAL A 11 13.69 4.92 25.67
N ILE A 12 12.73 5.78 25.35
CA ILE A 12 11.34 5.39 25.14
C ILE A 12 11.03 5.43 23.65
N ILE A 13 10.36 4.39 23.15
CA ILE A 13 9.80 4.33 21.80
C ILE A 13 8.29 4.36 21.92
N ALA A 14 7.65 5.39 21.37
CA ALA A 14 6.20 5.49 21.30
C ALA A 14 5.69 4.83 20.01
N GLY A 15 5.03 3.69 20.12
CA GLY A 15 4.49 2.90 19.02
C GLY A 15 5.15 1.53 18.91
N GLY A 16 4.36 0.47 19.03
CA GLY A 16 4.76 -0.93 18.90
C GLY A 16 4.58 -1.48 17.48
N GLY A 17 4.76 -0.64 16.46
CA GLY A 17 4.80 -1.04 15.05
C GLY A 17 6.17 -1.55 14.59
N PRO A 18 6.33 -1.88 13.29
CA PRO A 18 7.59 -2.43 12.76
C PRO A 18 8.77 -1.48 12.98
N ALA A 19 8.59 -0.18 12.73
CA ALA A 19 9.62 0.83 12.97
C ALA A 19 10.01 0.92 14.46
N GLY A 20 9.04 0.82 15.37
CA GLY A 20 9.29 0.91 16.80
C GLY A 20 10.05 -0.30 17.35
N PHE A 21 9.66 -1.51 16.95
CA PHE A 21 10.39 -2.73 17.28
C PHE A 21 11.80 -2.72 16.71
N PHE A 22 11.95 -2.41 15.42
CA PHE A 22 13.26 -2.39 14.78
C PHE A 22 14.20 -1.36 15.41
N ALA A 23 13.71 -0.14 15.69
CA ALA A 23 14.49 0.88 16.39
C ALA A 23 14.93 0.43 17.79
N ALA A 24 14.02 -0.15 18.57
CA ALA A 24 14.32 -0.63 19.92
C ALA A 24 15.37 -1.76 19.91
N ILE A 25 15.23 -2.71 18.98
CA ILE A 25 16.20 -3.79 18.80
C ILE A 25 17.57 -3.22 18.43
N ARG A 26 17.65 -2.31 17.45
CA ARG A 26 18.91 -1.71 17.04
C ARG A 26 19.58 -0.91 18.16
N CYS A 27 18.81 -0.18 18.97
CA CYS A 27 19.36 0.48 20.16
C CYS A 27 19.97 -0.53 21.14
N ALA A 28 19.27 -1.64 21.41
CA ALA A 28 19.73 -2.67 22.34
C ALA A 28 20.96 -3.44 21.80
N GLU A 29 20.99 -3.74 20.50
CA GLU A 29 22.13 -4.41 19.85
C GLU A 29 23.39 -3.55 19.85
N LEU A 30 23.25 -2.23 19.65
CA LEU A 30 24.37 -1.30 19.68
C LEU A 30 24.86 -1.00 21.10
N ASN A 31 23.97 -1.04 22.09
CA ASN A 31 24.33 -0.86 23.49
C ASN A 31 23.39 -1.66 24.42
N PRO A 32 23.79 -2.89 24.80
CA PRO A 32 22.97 -3.78 25.64
C PRO A 32 22.68 -3.25 27.05
N LYS A 33 23.36 -2.17 27.49
CA LYS A 33 23.15 -1.57 28.82
C LYS A 33 21.98 -0.59 28.86
N LEU A 34 21.43 -0.19 27.70
CA LEU A 34 20.35 0.78 27.64
C LEU A 34 19.05 0.20 28.21
N LYS A 35 18.39 0.97 29.08
CA LYS A 35 17.02 0.68 29.51
C LYS A 35 16.06 1.22 28.45
N ILE A 36 15.46 0.30 27.69
CA ILE A 36 14.60 0.62 26.55
C ILE A 36 13.17 0.16 26.84
N LEU A 37 12.20 1.06 26.59
CA LEU A 37 10.76 0.79 26.73
C LEU A 37 10.02 1.16 25.44
N ILE A 38 9.27 0.21 24.88
CA ILE A 38 8.23 0.46 23.88
C ILE A 38 6.90 0.65 24.60
N ILE A 39 6.19 1.74 24.30
CA ILE A 39 4.79 1.94 24.70
C ILE A 39 3.88 1.82 23.48
N GLU A 40 2.79 1.05 23.59
CA GLU A 40 1.80 0.83 22.53
C GLU A 40 0.40 1.07 23.10
N LYS A 41 -0.42 1.83 22.36
CA LYS A 41 -1.79 2.16 22.75
C LYS A 41 -2.72 0.96 22.61
N ALA A 42 -2.55 0.18 21.55
CA ALA A 42 -3.34 -1.02 21.31
C ALA A 42 -3.03 -2.12 22.35
N SER A 43 -3.95 -3.07 22.48
CA SER A 43 -3.76 -4.27 23.31
C SER A 43 -2.71 -5.22 22.73
N GLN A 44 -2.41 -5.11 21.43
CA GLN A 44 -1.43 -5.92 20.72
C GLN A 44 -0.47 -5.04 19.92
N THR A 45 0.80 -5.45 19.89
CA THR A 45 1.84 -4.85 19.03
C THR A 45 1.81 -5.42 17.63
N LEU A 46 2.43 -4.71 16.67
CA LEU A 46 2.62 -5.18 15.29
C LEU A 46 1.33 -5.51 14.54
N GLY A 47 0.17 -5.02 14.99
CA GLY A 47 -1.13 -5.30 14.36
C GLY A 47 -1.17 -4.95 12.87
N LYS A 48 -0.49 -3.86 12.45
CA LYS A 48 -0.36 -3.50 11.03
C LYS A 48 0.53 -4.47 10.24
N VAL A 49 1.54 -5.09 10.85
CA VAL A 49 2.34 -6.14 10.22
C VAL A 49 1.47 -7.36 9.99
N ILE A 50 0.70 -7.75 11.01
CA ILE A 50 -0.16 -8.95 10.98
C ILE A 50 -1.16 -8.89 9.82
N ILE A 51 -1.80 -7.74 9.59
CA ILE A 51 -2.79 -7.60 8.50
C ILE A 51 -2.17 -7.29 7.12
N SER A 52 -0.88 -6.96 7.05
CA SER A 52 -0.26 -6.50 5.81
C SER A 52 -0.11 -7.63 4.78
N GLY A 53 -0.14 -7.28 3.49
CA GLY A 53 0.05 -8.24 2.41
C GLY A 53 -1.00 -9.37 2.37
N GLY A 54 -2.23 -9.10 2.84
CA GLY A 54 -3.26 -10.14 2.93
C GLY A 54 -3.02 -11.15 4.04
N GLY A 55 -2.41 -10.73 5.15
CA GLY A 55 -2.02 -11.63 6.24
C GLY A 55 -0.68 -12.32 6.04
N ARG A 56 0.01 -12.08 4.91
CA ARG A 56 1.30 -12.72 4.58
C ARG A 56 2.51 -11.85 4.92
N CYS A 57 2.31 -10.55 5.10
CA CYS A 57 3.33 -9.51 5.23
C CYS A 57 4.28 -9.41 4.04
N ASN A 58 4.03 -8.44 3.15
CA ASN A 58 5.03 -8.01 2.17
C ASN A 58 6.15 -7.25 2.90
N VAL A 59 7.22 -7.96 3.24
CA VAL A 59 8.31 -7.52 4.13
C VAL A 59 9.11 -6.38 3.51
N THR A 60 9.47 -6.54 2.24
CA THR A 60 10.26 -5.58 1.48
C THR A 60 10.11 -5.84 -0.02
N HIS A 61 10.91 -5.18 -0.85
CA HIS A 61 10.87 -5.30 -2.30
C HIS A 61 12.26 -5.60 -2.86
N ALA A 62 12.35 -6.46 -3.88
CA ALA A 62 13.60 -6.87 -4.52
C ALA A 62 14.16 -5.76 -5.44
N CYS A 63 14.55 -4.65 -4.83
CA CYS A 63 15.29 -3.55 -5.44
C CYS A 63 16.45 -3.22 -4.51
N PHE A 64 17.65 -3.66 -4.89
CA PHE A 64 18.87 -3.58 -4.07
C PHE A 64 19.79 -2.41 -4.44
N GLU A 65 19.24 -1.46 -5.20
CA GLU A 65 19.92 -0.23 -5.59
C GLU A 65 19.20 0.94 -4.90
N PRO A 66 19.81 1.58 -3.89
CA PRO A 66 19.16 2.66 -3.14
C PRO A 66 18.62 3.78 -4.02
N GLU A 67 19.40 4.21 -5.02
CA GLU A 67 19.01 5.24 -5.98
C GLU A 67 17.72 4.90 -6.72
N LYS A 68 17.57 3.64 -7.15
CA LYS A 68 16.37 3.16 -7.82
C LYS A 68 15.21 3.01 -6.84
N LEU A 69 15.45 2.44 -5.66
CA LEU A 69 14.44 2.22 -4.64
C LEU A 69 13.78 3.52 -4.18
N ILE A 70 14.55 4.61 -4.05
CA ILE A 70 14.02 5.93 -3.71
C ILE A 70 12.92 6.37 -4.67
N THR A 71 13.06 6.05 -5.96
CA THR A 71 12.07 6.43 -6.99
C THR A 71 10.75 5.67 -6.86
N PHE A 72 10.68 4.61 -6.04
CA PHE A 72 9.43 3.89 -5.79
C PHE A 72 8.57 4.59 -4.74
N TYR A 73 9.16 5.56 -4.01
CA TYR A 73 8.46 6.37 -3.04
C TYR A 73 8.08 7.71 -3.65
N PRO A 74 6.78 8.01 -3.71
CA PRO A 74 6.30 9.23 -4.37
C PRO A 74 6.64 10.53 -3.61
N ARG A 75 7.10 10.44 -2.35
CA ARG A 75 7.56 11.55 -1.50
C ARG A 75 8.66 11.06 -0.55
N GLY A 76 9.47 12.00 -0.05
CA GLY A 76 10.47 11.74 0.99
C GLY A 76 11.80 11.18 0.46
N GLY A 77 12.07 11.33 -0.84
CA GLY A 77 13.23 10.68 -1.47
C GLY A 77 14.58 11.17 -0.94
N ASN A 78 14.69 12.45 -0.60
CA ASN A 78 15.92 13.02 -0.02
C ASN A 78 16.20 12.43 1.37
N GLU A 79 15.16 12.31 2.20
CA GLU A 79 15.24 11.75 3.54
C GLU A 79 15.53 10.25 3.50
N LEU A 80 14.93 9.53 2.53
CA LEU A 80 15.12 8.10 2.34
C LEU A 80 16.50 7.73 1.80
N ARG A 81 17.16 8.63 1.05
CA ARG A 81 18.50 8.39 0.48
C ARG A 81 19.49 7.95 1.55
N GLY A 82 19.66 8.75 2.60
CA GLY A 82 20.57 8.42 3.68
C GLY A 82 20.17 7.15 4.45
N ALA A 83 18.87 6.88 4.58
CA ALA A 83 18.39 5.67 5.24
C ALA A 83 18.73 4.41 4.41
N PHE A 84 18.41 4.40 3.12
CA PHE A 84 18.67 3.25 2.25
C PHE A 84 20.15 3.02 1.96
N THR A 85 21.01 4.04 2.02
CA THR A 85 22.46 3.80 1.98
C THR A 85 22.97 3.03 3.20
N ARG A 86 22.31 3.14 4.36
CA ARG A 86 22.71 2.45 5.61
C ARG A 86 22.00 1.13 5.84
N PHE A 87 20.75 1.02 5.38
CA PHE A 87 19.92 -0.16 5.55
C PHE A 87 18.85 -0.21 4.45
N GLN A 88 19.01 -1.12 3.51
CA GLN A 88 18.19 -1.31 2.31
C GLN A 88 17.52 -2.70 2.29
N PRO A 89 16.76 -3.08 1.24
CA PRO A 89 16.10 -4.37 1.18
C PRO A 89 17.03 -5.57 1.33
N LYS A 90 18.28 -5.49 0.84
CA LYS A 90 19.27 -6.56 1.02
C LYS A 90 19.56 -6.80 2.50
N ASP A 91 19.86 -5.73 3.25
CA ASP A 91 20.11 -5.82 4.69
C ASP A 91 18.85 -6.28 5.44
N THR A 92 17.66 -5.91 4.96
CA THR A 92 16.40 -6.37 5.53
C THR A 92 16.26 -7.89 5.40
N VAL A 93 16.55 -8.43 4.21
CA VAL A 93 16.50 -9.88 3.95
C VAL A 93 17.52 -10.60 4.84
N GLU A 94 18.77 -10.16 4.83
CA GLU A 94 19.84 -10.75 5.65
C GLU A 94 19.53 -10.67 7.16
N TRP A 95 18.90 -9.58 7.62
CA TRP A 95 18.52 -9.40 9.02
C TRP A 95 17.46 -10.41 9.47
N PHE A 96 16.46 -10.70 8.63
CA PHE A 96 15.44 -11.72 8.94
C PHE A 96 15.98 -13.14 8.79
N GLU A 97 16.77 -13.42 7.75
CA GLU A 97 17.33 -14.75 7.50
C GLU A 97 18.34 -15.17 8.56
N SER A 98 19.19 -14.25 9.03
CA SER A 98 20.08 -14.48 10.18
C SER A 98 19.34 -14.75 11.50
N ARG A 99 18.03 -14.52 11.54
CA ARG A 99 17.12 -14.81 12.67
C ARG A 99 16.16 -15.98 12.38
N GLY A 100 16.43 -16.76 11.34
CA GLY A 100 15.70 -17.99 11.02
C GLY A 100 14.42 -17.78 10.21
N VAL A 101 14.12 -16.55 9.76
CA VAL A 101 12.98 -16.28 8.89
C VAL A 101 13.42 -16.30 7.44
N LYS A 102 13.10 -17.39 6.74
CA LYS A 102 13.35 -17.51 5.29
C LYS A 102 12.37 -16.65 4.51
N LEU A 103 12.87 -15.93 3.51
CA LEU A 103 12.08 -15.08 2.64
C LEU A 103 12.07 -15.61 1.20
N LYS A 104 11.01 -15.29 0.45
CA LYS A 104 10.87 -15.59 -0.97
C LYS A 104 10.47 -14.33 -1.74
N THR A 105 11.01 -14.20 -2.96
CA THR A 105 10.65 -13.14 -3.89
C THR A 105 9.61 -13.67 -4.88
N GLU A 106 8.50 -12.96 -5.02
CA GLU A 106 7.47 -13.24 -6.05
C GLU A 106 7.84 -12.59 -7.38
N SER A 107 7.15 -12.97 -8.47
CA SER A 107 7.41 -12.47 -9.83
C SER A 107 7.26 -10.96 -10.00
N ASP A 108 6.52 -10.29 -9.10
CA ASP A 108 6.37 -8.84 -9.04
C ASP A 108 7.37 -8.14 -8.12
N ASN A 109 8.44 -8.84 -7.73
CA ASN A 109 9.53 -8.40 -6.86
C ASN A 109 9.11 -8.10 -5.41
N ARG A 110 7.88 -8.39 -4.98
CA ARG A 110 7.53 -8.36 -3.55
C ARG A 110 8.20 -9.51 -2.82
N ILE A 111 8.55 -9.29 -1.56
CA ILE A 111 9.22 -10.28 -0.73
C ILE A 111 8.33 -10.64 0.47
N PHE A 112 8.05 -11.92 0.62
CA PHE A 112 7.20 -12.49 1.66
C PHE A 112 7.99 -13.52 2.48
N PRO A 113 7.59 -13.83 3.73
CA PRO A 113 8.07 -15.03 4.40
C PRO A 113 7.65 -16.27 3.61
N VAL A 114 8.51 -17.29 3.58
CA VAL A 114 8.22 -18.56 2.88
C VAL A 114 6.94 -19.22 3.41
N THR A 115 6.61 -18.97 4.69
CA THR A 115 5.42 -19.45 5.38
C THR A 115 4.11 -18.82 4.91
N ASP A 116 4.16 -17.72 4.14
CA ASP A 116 2.99 -16.90 3.81
C ASP A 116 2.19 -16.43 5.04
N ASP A 117 2.82 -16.32 6.20
CA ASP A 117 2.17 -15.89 7.44
C ASP A 117 2.92 -14.71 8.06
N SER A 118 2.23 -13.58 8.18
CA SER A 118 2.73 -12.35 8.80
C SER A 118 3.12 -12.52 10.26
N ASN A 119 2.55 -13.50 10.98
CA ASN A 119 2.96 -13.81 12.35
C ASN A 119 4.41 -14.27 12.40
N THR A 120 4.93 -14.91 11.36
CA THR A 120 6.35 -15.27 11.25
C THR A 120 7.24 -14.04 11.40
N ILE A 121 6.85 -12.91 10.78
CA ILE A 121 7.57 -11.64 10.86
C ILE A 121 7.36 -10.98 12.23
N ALA A 122 6.11 -10.95 12.70
CA ALA A 122 5.76 -10.31 13.96
C ALA A 122 6.46 -10.97 15.16
N ASP A 123 6.49 -12.30 15.18
CA ASP A 123 7.08 -13.07 16.27
C ASP A 123 8.60 -13.01 16.24
N CYS A 124 9.22 -12.99 15.06
CA CYS A 124 10.66 -12.69 14.93
C CYS A 124 11.02 -11.34 15.56
N LEU A 125 10.25 -10.28 15.29
CA LEU A 125 10.48 -8.95 15.89
C LEU A 125 10.27 -8.97 17.41
N ARG A 126 9.18 -9.58 17.89
CA ARG A 126 8.88 -9.68 19.33
C ARG A 126 9.96 -10.44 20.09
N GLU A 127 10.34 -11.60 19.57
CA GLU A 127 11.32 -12.48 20.20
C GLU A 127 12.71 -11.84 20.19
N THR A 128 13.10 -11.19 19.09
CA THR A 128 14.37 -10.45 19.01
C THR A 128 14.41 -9.32 20.02
N ALA A 129 13.34 -8.52 20.14
CA ALA A 129 13.25 -7.45 21.13
C ALA A 129 13.32 -7.99 22.57
N ARG A 130 12.61 -9.10 22.84
CA ARG A 130 12.63 -9.78 24.15
C ARG A 130 14.04 -10.27 24.51
N LYS A 131 14.72 -10.96 23.59
CA LYS A 131 16.12 -11.43 23.77
C LYS A 131 17.09 -10.27 23.99
N ALA A 132 16.86 -9.13 23.34
CA ALA A 132 17.66 -7.92 23.50
C ALA A 132 17.33 -7.14 24.80
N GLY A 133 16.43 -7.62 25.64
CA GLY A 133 16.08 -6.98 26.92
C GLY A 133 15.14 -5.78 26.81
N VAL A 134 14.56 -5.52 25.63
CA VAL A 134 13.59 -4.44 25.43
C VAL A 134 12.32 -4.72 26.22
N LYS A 135 11.86 -3.74 27.01
CA LYS A 135 10.55 -3.81 27.68
C LYS A 135 9.47 -3.29 26.76
N VAL A 136 8.31 -3.95 26.77
CA VAL A 136 7.16 -3.58 25.95
C VAL A 136 5.96 -3.45 26.87
N LYS A 137 5.21 -2.36 26.73
CA LYS A 137 3.96 -2.15 27.47
C LYS A 137 2.84 -1.71 26.53
N THR A 138 1.82 -2.55 26.41
CA THR A 138 0.59 -2.32 25.63
C THR A 138 -0.47 -1.63 26.48
N GLY A 139 -1.54 -1.13 25.83
CA GLY A 139 -2.60 -0.38 26.52
C GLY A 139 -2.19 1.01 27.01
N VAL A 140 -0.98 1.47 26.67
CA VAL A 140 -0.42 2.75 27.13
C VAL A 140 -0.56 3.80 26.04
N ASN A 141 -1.46 4.75 26.28
CA ASN A 141 -1.74 5.83 25.34
C ASN A 141 -0.87 7.06 25.64
N LEU A 142 -0.02 7.45 24.70
CA LEU A 142 0.73 8.70 24.78
C LEU A 142 -0.23 9.90 24.68
N LEU A 143 -0.17 10.81 25.65
CA LEU A 143 -1.05 11.97 25.73
C LEU A 143 -0.35 13.26 25.35
N ASN A 144 0.85 13.48 25.90
CA ASN A 144 1.63 14.70 25.72
C ASN A 144 3.14 14.45 25.89
N ILE A 145 3.95 15.33 25.31
CA ILE A 145 5.41 15.28 25.38
C ILE A 145 5.91 16.66 25.79
N GLU A 146 6.75 16.70 26.83
CA GLU A 146 7.52 17.87 27.21
C GLU A 146 9.01 17.55 27.10
N SER A 147 9.79 18.47 26.53
CA SER A 147 11.25 18.35 26.46
C SER A 147 11.93 19.41 27.32
N ASN A 148 13.04 19.04 27.96
CA ASN A 148 13.95 19.96 28.64
C ASN A 148 15.41 19.57 28.39
N LYS A 149 16.36 20.35 28.94
CA LYS A 149 17.81 20.10 28.82
C LYS A 149 18.28 18.72 29.29
N HIS A 150 17.47 18.00 30.06
CA HIS A 150 17.79 16.70 30.64
C HIS A 150 17.03 15.51 30.02
N GLY A 151 16.20 15.76 28.99
CA GLY A 151 15.46 14.73 28.27
C GLY A 151 13.98 15.05 28.12
N PHE A 152 13.14 14.02 28.20
CA PHE A 152 11.71 14.08 27.94
C PHE A 152 10.91 13.66 29.16
N ARG A 153 9.83 14.41 29.43
CA ARG A 153 8.73 14.00 30.30
C ARG A 153 7.54 13.66 29.42
N ILE A 154 7.03 12.45 29.59
CA ILE A 154 6.05 11.83 28.69
C ILE A 154 4.81 11.52 29.51
N GLU A 155 3.72 12.22 29.22
CA GLU A 155 2.42 11.97 29.84
C GLU A 155 1.74 10.81 29.12
N VAL A 156 1.35 9.78 29.86
CA VAL A 156 0.69 8.60 29.32
C VAL A 156 -0.57 8.26 30.11
N ARG A 157 -1.54 7.61 29.45
CA ARG A 157 -2.69 6.98 30.10
C ARG A 157 -2.51 5.47 30.07
N ASP A 158 -2.67 4.84 31.23
CA ASP A 158 -2.67 3.39 31.39
C ASP A 158 -3.79 3.00 32.36
N GLU A 159 -4.61 2.02 32.00
CA GLU A 159 -5.77 1.58 32.80
C GLU A 159 -6.67 2.75 33.30
N GLY A 160 -6.88 3.75 32.44
CA GLY A 160 -7.69 4.93 32.75
C GLY A 160 -7.02 6.00 33.63
N LYS A 161 -5.82 5.74 34.16
CA LYS A 161 -5.05 6.66 35.00
C LYS A 161 -3.94 7.34 34.21
N VAL A 162 -3.61 8.58 34.58
CA VAL A 162 -2.53 9.35 33.97
C VAL A 162 -1.25 9.15 34.78
N PHE A 163 -0.15 8.87 34.07
CA PHE A 163 1.19 8.69 34.62
C PHE A 163 2.21 9.52 33.84
N TYR A 164 3.37 9.74 34.45
CA TYR A 164 4.49 10.40 33.80
C TYR A 164 5.69 9.47 33.71
N LEU A 165 6.18 9.28 32.50
CA LEU A 165 7.44 8.60 32.21
C LEU A 165 8.55 9.64 31.98
N LYS A 166 9.78 9.27 32.30
CA LYS A 166 10.98 10.08 32.03
C LYS A 166 11.93 9.29 31.15
N ALA A 167 12.46 9.93 30.11
CA ALA A 167 13.47 9.32 29.24
C ALA A 167 14.54 10.30 28.80
N LYS A 168 15.77 9.84 28.61
CA LYS A 168 16.84 10.68 28.02
C LYS A 168 16.60 10.91 26.51
N LYS A 169 16.05 9.91 25.82
CA LYS A 169 15.71 9.96 24.39
C LYS A 169 14.30 9.44 24.16
N LEU A 170 13.61 10.00 23.17
CA LEU A 170 12.28 9.60 22.73
C LEU A 170 12.29 9.35 21.23
N VAL A 171 11.79 8.19 20.80
CA VAL A 171 11.54 7.85 19.39
C VAL A 171 10.04 7.82 19.17
N ILE A 172 9.56 8.57 18.16
CA ILE A 172 8.16 8.58 17.77
C ILE A 172 7.98 7.62 16.59
N ALA A 173 7.29 6.52 16.85
CA ALA A 173 6.98 5.45 15.90
C ALA A 173 5.47 5.11 15.89
N THR A 174 4.62 6.09 16.20
CA THR A 174 3.16 5.96 16.36
C THR A 174 2.40 5.87 15.03
N GLY A 175 3.09 5.93 13.91
CA GLY A 175 2.49 5.95 12.58
C GLY A 175 1.71 7.25 12.34
N SER A 176 0.48 7.14 11.84
CA SER A 176 -0.33 8.29 11.41
C SER A 176 -1.27 8.82 12.51
N ASP A 177 -0.92 8.68 13.78
CA ASP A 177 -1.76 9.20 14.89
C ASP A 177 -1.76 10.73 14.87
N ARG A 178 -2.91 11.32 14.49
CA ARG A 178 -3.04 12.77 14.30
C ARG A 178 -2.85 13.56 15.59
N LYS A 179 -3.23 13.01 16.74
CA LYS A 179 -3.04 13.69 18.02
C LYS A 179 -1.55 13.80 18.34
N ILE A 180 -0.81 12.71 18.12
CA ILE A 180 0.64 12.72 18.33
C ILE A 180 1.33 13.66 17.35
N LEU A 181 0.92 13.69 16.07
CA LEU A 181 1.48 14.65 15.11
C LEU A 181 1.31 16.10 15.56
N SER A 182 0.12 16.48 16.05
CA SER A 182 -0.09 17.85 16.57
C SER A 182 0.74 18.12 17.83
N ASN A 183 0.92 17.12 18.70
CA ASN A 183 1.84 17.27 19.85
C ASN A 183 3.30 17.50 19.43
N LEU A 184 3.72 17.17 18.22
CA LEU A 184 5.08 17.48 17.75
C LEU A 184 5.24 18.96 17.38
N GLU A 185 4.15 19.66 17.08
CA GLU A 185 4.17 21.11 16.82
C GLU A 185 4.63 21.88 18.06
N SER A 186 4.20 21.45 19.26
CA SER A 186 4.65 22.06 20.52
C SER A 186 6.13 21.81 20.83
N LEU A 187 6.75 20.84 20.15
CA LEU A 187 8.19 20.58 20.20
C LEU A 187 8.96 21.34 19.10
N GLY A 188 8.29 22.19 18.33
CA GLY A 188 8.89 23.02 17.28
C GLY A 188 8.95 22.37 15.90
N HIS A 189 8.31 21.22 15.68
CA HIS A 189 8.23 20.60 14.35
C HIS A 189 7.13 21.22 13.49
N SER A 190 7.38 21.31 12.17
CA SER A 190 6.33 21.64 11.20
C SER A 190 5.65 20.36 10.70
N ILE A 191 4.31 20.34 10.68
CA ILE A 191 3.53 19.19 10.22
C ILE A 191 2.96 19.47 8.84
N ILE A 192 3.37 18.65 7.87
CA ILE A 192 2.75 18.63 6.54
C ILE A 192 1.39 17.93 6.66
N PRO A 193 0.26 18.56 6.27
CA PRO A 193 -1.07 17.98 6.47
C PRO A 193 -1.20 16.61 5.79
N PRO A 194 -1.58 15.54 6.52
CA PRO A 194 -1.67 14.20 5.95
C PRO A 194 -2.88 14.08 5.01
N VAL A 195 -2.67 13.47 3.85
CA VAL A 195 -3.74 13.13 2.91
C VAL A 195 -3.79 11.62 2.68
N PRO A 196 -4.96 11.04 2.38
CA PRO A 196 -5.08 9.63 2.00
C PRO A 196 -4.17 9.27 0.81
N SER A 197 -3.67 8.06 0.83
CA SER A 197 -2.84 7.46 -0.22
C SER A 197 -3.11 5.95 -0.21
N LEU A 198 -2.82 5.25 -1.32
CA LEU A 198 -3.08 3.80 -1.46
C LEU A 198 -4.55 3.45 -1.17
N PHE A 199 -5.45 4.13 -1.87
CA PHE A 199 -6.90 3.93 -1.77
C PHE A 199 -7.51 3.52 -3.12
N THR A 200 -8.71 2.96 -3.06
CA THR A 200 -9.52 2.54 -4.22
C THR A 200 -10.28 3.73 -4.79
N PHE A 201 -10.54 3.73 -6.09
CA PHE A 201 -11.32 4.79 -6.75
C PHE A 201 -12.79 4.42 -6.77
N ASN A 202 -13.65 5.33 -6.31
CA ASN A 202 -15.09 5.17 -6.49
C ASN A 202 -15.44 5.65 -7.90
N ILE A 203 -16.01 4.77 -8.71
CA ILE A 203 -16.38 5.03 -10.10
C ILE A 203 -17.75 4.41 -10.33
N LYS A 204 -18.71 5.22 -10.80
CA LYS A 204 -20.02 4.76 -11.26
C LYS A 204 -20.05 4.83 -12.78
N ASP A 205 -19.93 3.68 -13.43
CA ASP A 205 -19.93 3.59 -14.89
C ASP A 205 -20.53 2.26 -15.33
N LYS A 206 -21.47 2.31 -16.28
CA LYS A 206 -22.19 1.12 -16.77
C LYS A 206 -21.26 0.03 -17.27
N ARG A 207 -20.10 0.39 -17.82
CA ARG A 207 -19.11 -0.56 -18.36
C ARG A 207 -18.49 -1.48 -17.29
N ILE A 208 -18.57 -1.09 -16.01
CA ILE A 208 -18.04 -1.88 -14.90
C ILE A 208 -19.13 -2.33 -13.91
N ASP A 209 -20.39 -2.00 -14.17
CA ASP A 209 -21.52 -2.37 -13.32
C ASP A 209 -21.71 -3.90 -13.30
N GLY A 210 -21.90 -4.45 -12.09
CA GLY A 210 -22.06 -5.88 -11.89
C GLY A 210 -20.80 -6.73 -12.18
N LEU A 211 -19.63 -6.10 -12.31
CA LEU A 211 -18.35 -6.78 -12.59
C LEU A 211 -17.44 -6.93 -11.36
N ALA A 212 -17.97 -6.75 -10.15
CA ALA A 212 -17.19 -6.95 -8.92
C ALA A 212 -16.51 -8.34 -8.92
N GLY A 213 -15.21 -8.35 -8.61
CA GLY A 213 -14.35 -9.53 -8.63
C GLY A 213 -13.65 -9.82 -9.97
N VAL A 214 -13.97 -9.09 -11.04
CA VAL A 214 -13.24 -9.21 -12.31
C VAL A 214 -11.90 -8.48 -12.21
N SER A 215 -10.80 -9.17 -12.56
CA SER A 215 -9.45 -8.61 -12.60
C SER A 215 -8.85 -8.63 -14.01
N VAL A 216 -7.99 -7.64 -14.29
CA VAL A 216 -7.16 -7.58 -15.50
C VAL A 216 -5.72 -7.34 -15.06
N GLU A 217 -4.79 -8.23 -15.43
CA GLU A 217 -3.44 -8.27 -14.86
C GLU A 217 -2.53 -7.12 -15.34
N ASN A 218 -2.70 -6.65 -16.57
CA ASN A 218 -1.86 -5.61 -17.16
C ASN A 218 -2.71 -4.46 -17.71
N VAL A 219 -2.92 -3.44 -16.87
CA VAL A 219 -3.65 -2.22 -17.22
C VAL A 219 -2.74 -1.01 -17.04
N THR A 220 -2.81 -0.05 -17.96
CA THR A 220 -2.23 1.28 -17.78
C THR A 220 -3.32 2.29 -17.44
N LEU A 221 -3.15 2.98 -16.33
CA LEU A 221 -3.99 4.09 -15.89
C LEU A 221 -3.28 5.40 -16.16
N LYS A 222 -4.01 6.39 -16.66
CA LYS A 222 -3.56 7.78 -16.77
C LYS A 222 -4.55 8.70 -16.09
N MET A 223 -4.07 9.52 -15.17
CA MET A 223 -4.85 10.52 -14.46
C MET A 223 -3.98 11.76 -14.29
N ASP A 224 -4.37 12.87 -14.93
CA ASP A 224 -3.55 14.07 -14.95
C ASP A 224 -2.14 13.73 -15.52
N SER A 225 -1.06 14.21 -14.90
CA SER A 225 0.32 13.83 -15.20
C SER A 225 0.75 12.44 -14.68
N ILE A 226 -0.11 11.71 -13.97
CA ILE A 226 0.23 10.43 -13.34
C ILE A 226 -0.09 9.28 -14.29
N THR A 227 0.92 8.43 -14.54
CA THR A 227 0.75 7.13 -15.20
C THR A 227 1.06 6.01 -14.21
N SER A 228 0.24 4.98 -14.19
CA SER A 228 0.41 3.82 -13.32
C SER A 228 0.07 2.53 -14.05
N GLN A 229 0.82 1.46 -13.78
CA GLN A 229 0.64 0.16 -14.42
C GLN A 229 0.52 -0.97 -13.40
N GLY A 230 -0.18 -2.02 -13.78
CA GLY A 230 -0.29 -3.28 -13.04
C GLY A 230 -1.70 -3.84 -13.08
N ALA A 231 -1.97 -4.80 -12.18
CA ALA A 231 -3.28 -5.40 -12.08
C ALA A 231 -4.34 -4.40 -11.60
N LEU A 232 -5.54 -4.53 -12.16
CA LEU A 232 -6.73 -3.78 -11.81
C LEU A 232 -7.83 -4.75 -11.42
N LEU A 233 -8.49 -4.46 -10.30
CA LEU A 233 -9.63 -5.22 -9.77
C LEU A 233 -10.88 -4.34 -9.79
N ILE A 234 -11.96 -4.83 -10.38
CA ILE A 234 -13.27 -4.16 -10.31
C ILE A 234 -13.96 -4.57 -9.01
N THR A 235 -14.45 -3.59 -8.25
CA THR A 235 -15.15 -3.77 -6.98
C THR A 235 -16.63 -3.37 -7.08
N HIS A 236 -17.37 -3.48 -5.99
CA HIS A 236 -18.78 -3.05 -5.94
C HIS A 236 -18.98 -1.53 -6.05
N TRP A 237 -17.94 -0.74 -5.82
CA TRP A 237 -18.02 0.73 -5.79
C TRP A 237 -17.09 1.42 -6.80
N GLY A 238 -16.25 0.66 -7.51
CA GLY A 238 -15.34 1.20 -8.51
C GLY A 238 -14.14 0.29 -8.74
N LEU A 239 -12.93 0.84 -8.59
CA LEU A 239 -11.69 0.18 -9.00
C LEU A 239 -10.67 0.08 -7.85
N SER A 240 -10.01 -1.07 -7.78
CA SER A 240 -8.91 -1.40 -6.87
C SER A 240 -7.76 -2.07 -7.66
N GLY A 241 -6.83 -2.70 -6.94
CA GLY A 241 -5.68 -3.38 -7.48
C GLY A 241 -4.41 -2.50 -7.53
N PRO A 242 -3.23 -3.12 -7.70
CA PRO A 242 -1.94 -2.44 -7.71
C PRO A 242 -1.88 -1.18 -8.58
N ALA A 243 -2.46 -1.21 -9.79
CA ALA A 243 -2.45 -0.05 -10.69
C ALA A 243 -3.18 1.16 -10.07
N VAL A 244 -4.35 0.92 -9.50
CA VAL A 244 -5.20 1.96 -8.87
C VAL A 244 -4.57 2.47 -7.58
N LEU A 245 -4.08 1.57 -6.72
CA LEU A 245 -3.44 1.94 -5.45
C LEU A 245 -2.17 2.76 -5.68
N ARG A 246 -1.35 2.38 -6.66
CA ARG A 246 -0.17 3.15 -7.05
C ARG A 246 -0.58 4.50 -7.64
N CYS A 247 -1.57 4.54 -8.53
CA CYS A 247 -2.07 5.80 -9.09
C CYS A 247 -2.55 6.76 -7.99
N SER A 248 -3.33 6.26 -7.01
CA SER A 248 -3.83 7.05 -5.88
C SER A 248 -2.72 7.49 -4.93
N ALA A 249 -1.66 6.69 -4.79
CA ALA A 249 -0.48 7.10 -4.04
C ALA A 249 0.25 8.25 -4.73
N TRP A 250 0.64 8.10 -5.99
CA TRP A 250 1.37 9.14 -6.71
C TRP A 250 0.55 10.43 -6.85
N GLY A 251 -0.74 10.31 -7.20
CA GLY A 251 -1.66 11.42 -7.33
C GLY A 251 -2.33 11.90 -6.03
N ALA A 252 -1.88 11.45 -4.85
CA ALA A 252 -2.59 11.71 -3.57
C ALA A 252 -2.92 13.18 -3.30
N ARG A 253 -1.99 14.10 -3.61
CA ARG A 253 -2.18 15.55 -3.45
C ARG A 253 -3.12 16.13 -4.50
N ILE A 254 -2.90 15.79 -5.78
CA ILE A 254 -3.75 16.21 -6.89
C ILE A 254 -5.21 15.79 -6.63
N LEU A 255 -5.42 14.54 -6.22
CA LEU A 255 -6.74 14.02 -5.88
C LEU A 255 -7.34 14.72 -4.67
N PHE A 256 -6.55 15.02 -3.64
CA PHE A 256 -7.02 15.77 -2.49
C PHE A 256 -7.52 17.16 -2.87
N ASP A 257 -6.75 17.90 -3.67
CA ASP A 257 -7.08 19.26 -4.12
C ASP A 257 -8.32 19.27 -5.02
N LYS A 258 -8.48 18.22 -5.84
CA LYS A 258 -9.66 18.00 -6.69
C LYS A 258 -10.84 17.36 -5.95
N LYS A 259 -10.80 17.26 -4.61
CA LYS A 259 -11.85 16.63 -3.77
C LYS A 259 -12.24 15.22 -4.25
N TYR A 260 -11.25 14.48 -4.75
CA TYR A 260 -11.36 13.12 -5.30
C TYR A 260 -12.30 13.01 -6.50
N TYR A 261 -12.39 14.08 -7.29
CA TYR A 261 -13.11 14.10 -8.55
C TYR A 261 -12.14 14.36 -9.71
N SER A 262 -11.91 13.37 -10.58
CA SER A 262 -10.92 13.50 -11.66
C SER A 262 -11.20 12.54 -12.82
N PRO A 263 -10.98 12.98 -14.07
CA PRO A 263 -10.92 12.07 -15.22
C PRO A 263 -9.82 11.02 -15.04
N LEU A 264 -10.11 9.81 -15.50
CA LEU A 264 -9.20 8.66 -15.51
C LEU A 264 -9.30 7.97 -16.87
N THR A 265 -8.18 7.83 -17.56
CA THR A 265 -8.09 7.02 -18.77
C THR A 265 -7.56 5.64 -18.42
N ILE A 266 -8.22 4.60 -18.92
CA ILE A 266 -7.86 3.20 -18.73
C ILE A 266 -7.48 2.58 -20.07
N ASN A 267 -6.25 2.09 -20.16
CA ASN A 267 -5.80 1.18 -21.19
C ASN A 267 -5.87 -0.25 -20.64
N TRP A 268 -6.93 -0.97 -20.98
CA TRP A 268 -7.16 -2.37 -20.61
C TRP A 268 -6.16 -3.34 -21.24
N LEU A 269 -5.38 -2.86 -22.21
CA LEU A 269 -4.40 -3.64 -22.94
C LEU A 269 -2.94 -3.32 -22.55
N GLY A 270 -2.72 -2.55 -21.48
CA GLY A 270 -1.37 -2.21 -21.01
C GLY A 270 -0.70 -1.18 -21.92
N ASP A 271 0.21 -1.62 -22.78
CA ASP A 271 1.06 -0.75 -23.62
C ASP A 271 0.57 -0.62 -25.07
N TYR A 272 -0.53 -1.29 -25.44
CA TYR A 272 -1.06 -1.20 -26.79
C TYR A 272 -1.51 0.23 -27.10
N THR A 273 -1.13 0.73 -28.28
CA THR A 273 -1.69 1.95 -28.86
C THR A 273 -3.02 1.65 -29.57
N PRO A 274 -3.89 2.65 -29.79
CA PRO A 274 -5.11 2.47 -30.57
C PRO A 274 -4.87 1.81 -31.94
N GLU A 275 -3.76 2.15 -32.60
CA GLU A 275 -3.39 1.60 -33.91
C GLU A 275 -3.04 0.11 -33.81
N SER A 276 -2.18 -0.27 -32.86
CA SER A 276 -1.81 -1.67 -32.64
C SER A 276 -3.01 -2.54 -32.22
N ALA A 277 -3.91 -2.00 -31.40
CA ALA A 277 -5.14 -2.69 -31.03
C ALA A 277 -6.08 -2.84 -32.23
N LEU A 278 -6.20 -1.80 -33.06
CA LEU A 278 -7.00 -1.84 -34.28
C LEU A 278 -6.50 -2.89 -35.28
N GLU A 279 -5.18 -3.04 -35.44
CA GLU A 279 -4.60 -4.08 -36.30
C GLU A 279 -5.00 -5.48 -35.85
N VAL A 280 -4.92 -5.76 -34.54
CA VAL A 280 -5.34 -7.06 -33.98
C VAL A 280 -6.83 -7.28 -34.19
N LEU A 281 -7.65 -6.26 -33.94
CA LEU A 281 -9.11 -6.32 -34.14
C LEU A 281 -9.48 -6.57 -35.61
N GLN A 282 -8.76 -5.94 -36.55
CA GLN A 282 -8.95 -6.16 -38.00
C GLN A 282 -8.58 -7.59 -38.39
N ARG A 283 -7.40 -8.08 -37.95
CA ARG A 283 -6.99 -9.47 -38.19
C ARG A 283 -8.00 -10.46 -37.63
N ASN A 284 -8.52 -10.19 -36.43
CA ASN A 284 -9.52 -11.04 -35.79
C ASN A 284 -10.85 -11.04 -36.55
N ARG A 285 -11.27 -9.89 -37.08
CA ARG A 285 -12.47 -9.76 -37.94
C ARG A 285 -12.33 -10.54 -39.24
N ASP A 286 -11.19 -10.40 -39.90
CA ASP A 286 -10.95 -10.97 -41.23
C ASP A 286 -10.56 -12.46 -41.17
N TRP A 287 -10.28 -12.99 -39.98
CA TRP A 287 -10.03 -14.42 -39.75
C TRP A 287 -11.31 -15.23 -40.00
N LYS A 288 -11.27 -16.11 -41.00
CA LYS A 288 -12.43 -16.88 -41.48
C LYS A 288 -13.19 -17.63 -40.38
N GLU A 289 -12.48 -18.18 -39.39
CA GLU A 289 -13.12 -18.92 -38.30
C GLU A 289 -13.88 -18.00 -37.34
N ASN A 290 -13.51 -16.73 -37.26
CA ASN A 290 -14.14 -15.76 -36.36
C ASN A 290 -15.24 -14.96 -37.03
N THR A 291 -15.25 -14.85 -38.36
CA THR A 291 -16.23 -14.06 -39.15
C THR A 291 -17.67 -14.30 -38.73
N ARG A 292 -18.06 -15.55 -38.46
CA ARG A 292 -19.43 -15.95 -38.05
C ARG A 292 -19.67 -15.97 -36.55
N LYS A 293 -18.64 -15.70 -35.74
CA LYS A 293 -18.76 -15.68 -34.28
C LYS A 293 -19.21 -14.31 -33.80
N LYS A 294 -20.00 -14.29 -32.73
CA LYS A 294 -20.49 -13.06 -32.10
C LYS A 294 -19.37 -12.31 -31.38
N VAL A 295 -19.26 -11.01 -31.64
CA VAL A 295 -18.23 -10.14 -31.03
C VAL A 295 -18.24 -10.25 -29.51
N ALA A 296 -19.41 -10.11 -28.89
CA ALA A 296 -19.57 -10.15 -27.43
C ALA A 296 -19.19 -11.51 -26.78
N SER A 297 -19.13 -12.59 -27.55
CA SER A 297 -18.83 -13.94 -27.06
C SER A 297 -17.38 -14.39 -27.25
N GLN A 298 -16.62 -13.67 -28.10
CA GLN A 298 -15.30 -14.08 -28.55
C GLN A 298 -14.35 -12.88 -28.51
N PRO A 299 -13.73 -12.62 -27.35
CA PRO A 299 -12.74 -11.56 -27.20
C PRO A 299 -11.55 -11.74 -28.15
N ALA A 300 -11.13 -10.65 -28.80
CA ALA A 300 -9.91 -10.65 -29.61
C ALA A 300 -8.62 -10.63 -28.76
N PHE A 301 -8.74 -10.33 -27.47
CA PHE A 301 -7.65 -10.24 -26.52
C PHE A 301 -7.93 -11.16 -25.32
N SER A 302 -7.10 -12.19 -25.14
CA SER A 302 -7.26 -13.18 -24.07
C SER A 302 -7.10 -12.60 -22.66
N GLN A 303 -6.39 -11.48 -22.53
CA GLN A 303 -6.19 -10.81 -21.24
C GLN A 303 -7.44 -10.11 -20.70
N ILE A 304 -8.46 -9.86 -21.54
CA ILE A 304 -9.71 -9.24 -21.11
C ILE A 304 -10.73 -10.34 -20.77
N PRO A 305 -11.16 -10.45 -19.50
CA PRO A 305 -12.17 -11.44 -19.13
C PRO A 305 -13.49 -11.23 -19.88
N LEU A 306 -14.15 -12.33 -20.25
CA LEU A 306 -15.36 -12.31 -21.08
C LEU A 306 -16.47 -11.40 -20.52
N ARG A 307 -16.63 -11.34 -19.19
CA ARG A 307 -17.63 -10.47 -18.54
C ARG A 307 -17.36 -8.98 -18.81
N LEU A 308 -16.10 -8.56 -18.73
CA LEU A 308 -15.69 -7.18 -19.03
C LEU A 308 -15.78 -6.91 -20.53
N TRP A 309 -15.31 -7.85 -21.35
CA TRP A 309 -15.40 -7.75 -22.81
C TRP A 309 -16.83 -7.47 -23.28
N LYS A 310 -17.82 -8.18 -22.74
CA LYS A 310 -19.25 -7.97 -23.05
C LYS A 310 -19.70 -6.54 -22.77
N GLN A 311 -19.29 -5.96 -21.64
CA GLN A 311 -19.64 -4.58 -21.28
C GLN A 311 -18.93 -3.57 -22.21
N LEU A 312 -17.63 -3.75 -22.47
CA LEU A 312 -16.86 -2.86 -23.35
C LEU A 312 -17.31 -2.93 -24.82
N THR A 313 -17.94 -4.04 -25.24
CA THR A 313 -18.45 -4.23 -26.60
C THR A 313 -19.95 -4.00 -26.74
N GLU A 314 -20.66 -3.58 -25.67
CA GLU A 314 -22.12 -3.43 -25.68
C GLU A 314 -22.60 -2.51 -26.82
N PHE A 315 -21.86 -1.45 -27.12
CA PHE A 315 -22.19 -0.49 -28.19
C PHE A 315 -22.17 -1.08 -29.61
N ILE A 316 -21.55 -2.25 -29.81
CA ILE A 316 -21.52 -2.96 -31.11
C ILE A 316 -22.83 -3.74 -31.32
N GLY A 317 -23.49 -4.15 -30.23
CA GLY A 317 -24.68 -4.98 -30.24
C GLY A 317 -24.40 -6.43 -30.66
N ASP A 318 -25.45 -7.10 -31.17
CA ASP A 318 -25.44 -8.55 -31.45
C ASP A 318 -24.82 -8.92 -32.83
N LYS A 319 -23.72 -8.27 -33.21
CA LYS A 319 -23.06 -8.50 -34.50
C LYS A 319 -22.10 -9.67 -34.47
N ASN A 320 -21.95 -10.34 -35.61
CA ASN A 320 -20.80 -11.21 -35.85
C ASN A 320 -19.58 -10.36 -36.22
N TRP A 321 -18.38 -10.90 -36.03
CA TRP A 321 -17.14 -10.20 -36.36
C TRP A 321 -17.09 -9.70 -37.81
N GLY A 322 -17.57 -10.51 -38.77
CA GLY A 322 -17.59 -10.13 -40.20
C GLY A 322 -18.40 -8.86 -40.50
N ASP A 323 -19.45 -8.62 -39.71
CA ASP A 323 -20.42 -7.54 -39.89
C ASP A 323 -20.00 -6.22 -39.20
N VAL A 324 -18.89 -6.24 -38.45
CA VAL A 324 -18.39 -5.05 -37.76
C VAL A 324 -17.75 -4.07 -38.75
N SER A 325 -18.16 -2.82 -38.71
CA SER A 325 -17.60 -1.78 -39.58
C SER A 325 -16.20 -1.33 -39.12
N LYS A 326 -15.42 -0.73 -40.04
CA LYS A 326 -14.12 -0.13 -39.69
C LYS A 326 -14.25 0.97 -38.62
N ALA A 327 -15.35 1.71 -38.60
CA ALA A 327 -15.61 2.74 -37.59
C ALA A 327 -15.84 2.14 -36.20
N GLU A 328 -16.60 1.04 -36.12
CA GLU A 328 -16.82 0.31 -34.86
C GLU A 328 -15.53 -0.32 -34.33
N LEU A 329 -14.69 -0.88 -35.19
CA LEU A 329 -13.38 -1.39 -34.78
C LEU A 329 -12.47 -0.29 -34.22
N ARG A 330 -12.47 0.91 -34.82
CA ARG A 330 -11.72 2.06 -34.30
C ARG A 330 -12.24 2.51 -32.94
N LYS A 331 -13.56 2.56 -32.78
CA LYS A 331 -14.19 2.87 -31.50
C LYS A 331 -13.84 1.83 -30.44
N LEU A 332 -13.85 0.53 -30.79
CA LEU A 332 -13.46 -0.53 -29.88
C LEU A 332 -11.98 -0.44 -29.51
N ALA A 333 -11.10 -0.19 -30.47
CA ALA A 333 -9.68 0.03 -30.20
C ALA A 333 -9.50 1.17 -29.18
N GLN A 334 -10.15 2.32 -29.41
CA GLN A 334 -10.13 3.45 -28.49
C GLN A 334 -10.67 3.11 -27.10
N GLU A 335 -11.79 2.40 -27.01
CA GLU A 335 -12.38 1.97 -25.73
C GLU A 335 -11.44 1.03 -24.95
N LEU A 336 -10.74 0.13 -25.65
CA LEU A 336 -9.80 -0.81 -25.05
C LEU A 336 -8.50 -0.14 -24.60
N THR A 337 -8.01 0.87 -25.33
CA THR A 337 -6.69 1.49 -25.06
C THR A 337 -6.76 2.84 -24.34
N ALA A 338 -7.92 3.48 -24.33
CA ALA A 338 -8.12 4.82 -23.80
C ALA A 338 -9.56 5.06 -23.34
N GLY A 339 -10.16 4.08 -22.67
CA GLY A 339 -11.49 4.21 -22.08
C GLY A 339 -11.49 5.30 -21.01
N GLU A 340 -12.39 6.28 -21.14
CA GLU A 340 -12.48 7.42 -20.20
C GLU A 340 -13.49 7.16 -19.10
N PHE A 341 -13.06 7.23 -17.84
CA PHE A 341 -13.87 7.06 -16.64
C PHE A 341 -13.75 8.29 -15.74
N MET A 342 -14.67 8.42 -14.78
CA MET A 342 -14.65 9.51 -13.80
C MET A 342 -14.46 8.97 -12.39
N ILE A 343 -13.38 9.35 -11.74
CA ILE A 343 -13.21 9.17 -10.30
C ILE A 343 -14.18 10.14 -9.62
N GLN A 344 -15.02 9.62 -8.74
CA GLN A 344 -16.06 10.38 -8.01
C GLN A 344 -15.86 10.32 -6.49
N GLY A 345 -14.80 9.68 -6.04
CA GLY A 345 -14.48 9.54 -4.63
C GLY A 345 -13.38 8.54 -4.39
N LYS A 346 -13.16 8.25 -3.10
CA LYS A 346 -12.22 7.25 -2.63
C LYS A 346 -12.93 6.21 -1.78
N GLY A 347 -12.59 4.95 -1.95
CA GLY A 347 -12.94 3.87 -1.03
C GLY A 347 -11.85 3.65 0.00
N ILE A 348 -12.15 2.90 1.05
CA ILE A 348 -11.14 2.47 2.03
C ILE A 348 -10.63 1.11 1.58
N PHE A 349 -9.31 0.97 1.41
CA PHE A 349 -8.66 -0.31 1.06
C PHE A 349 -8.80 -1.41 2.13
N LYS A 350 -9.45 -1.14 3.27
CA LYS A 350 -9.59 -2.12 4.37
C LYS A 350 -10.48 -3.31 3.99
N GLU A 351 -11.54 -3.09 3.22
CA GLU A 351 -12.55 -4.13 2.97
C GLU A 351 -12.09 -5.28 2.06
N GLU A 352 -10.97 -5.13 1.34
CA GLU A 352 -10.38 -6.23 0.54
C GLU A 352 -9.49 -7.18 1.35
N LEU A 353 -9.15 -6.83 2.60
CA LEU A 353 -8.44 -7.72 3.53
C LEU A 353 -9.39 -8.53 4.42
N ASP A 354 -10.62 -8.07 4.62
CA ASP A 354 -11.56 -8.59 5.63
C ASP A 354 -12.54 -9.65 5.09
N ARG A 355 -12.20 -10.39 4.02
CA ARG A 355 -12.95 -11.64 3.71
C ARG A 355 -12.53 -12.75 4.67
N LYS A 356 -13.01 -12.64 5.90
CA LYS A 356 -13.44 -13.70 6.85
C LYS A 356 -13.66 -13.03 8.23
N SER A 357 -14.89 -12.58 8.46
CA SER A 357 -15.49 -12.61 9.80
C SER A 357 -15.94 -14.03 10.11
#